data_AF-A0A244ESW5-F1
#
_entry.id   AF-A0A244ESW5-F1
#
_cell.length_a   1.000
_cell.length_b   1.000
_cell.length_c   1.000
_cell.angle_alpha   90.00
_cell.angle_beta   90.00
_cell.angle_gamma   90.00
#
_symmetry.space_group_name_H-M   'P 1'
#
loop_
_entity.id
_entity.type
_entity.pdbx_description
1 polymer ?
#
loop_
_entity_poly.entity_id
_entity_poly.type
_entity_poly.pdbx_seq_one_letter_code
_entity_poly.pdbx_strand_id
1 'polypeptide(L)'
;MKNLLKTWLCLAVFFYLPFASADRPNLGLFLIMHDQLTPQEEAELGDGYLNHLLAQMEEITGRRTTVIRVKDVPGLTDFAYRGDDMDGLSLKLFLASRNYADEKNLPRPSARHKYVFLTSNKIRPTTHGFAAKHYNVAIASLKNYNTLAHEIGHLFGATHEAATGFPCQTTMWEDFSTSIIPCYYFSEANRDLIRNYVDNIPSIN
;
A
#
# COMPACT_ATOMS: atom_id res chain seq x y z
N MET A 1 35.23 -21.80 48.95
CA MET A 1 34.42 -20.70 48.37
C MET A 1 34.81 -20.61 46.89
N LYS A 2 34.01 -21.16 45.95
CA LYS A 2 32.94 -20.46 45.19
C LYS A 2 33.48 -19.12 44.62
N ASN A 3 33.59 -18.82 43.32
CA ASN A 3 32.84 -19.24 42.14
C ASN A 3 33.50 -18.65 40.86
N LEU A 4 33.26 -19.33 39.73
CA LEU A 4 33.05 -18.83 38.35
C LEU A 4 33.98 -17.76 37.73
N LEU A 5 34.63 -18.12 36.62
CA LEU A 5 34.25 -17.56 35.31
C LEU A 5 34.71 -18.44 34.13
N LYS A 6 33.83 -19.37 33.70
CA LYS A 6 33.80 -19.93 32.34
C LYS A 6 33.04 -18.94 31.47
N THR A 7 33.66 -18.37 30.44
CA THR A 7 33.05 -18.01 29.13
C THR A 7 34.00 -17.16 28.30
N TRP A 8 34.80 -17.79 27.45
CA TRP A 8 35.47 -17.13 26.31
C TRP A 8 35.27 -18.00 25.07
N LEU A 9 34.04 -18.02 24.56
CA LEU A 9 33.75 -18.55 23.23
C LEU A 9 32.41 -17.96 22.77
N CYS A 10 32.40 -16.72 22.28
CA CYS A 10 31.31 -16.15 21.47
C CYS A 10 31.68 -14.76 20.91
N LEU A 11 32.92 -14.56 20.47
CA LEU A 11 33.33 -13.29 19.82
C LEU A 11 33.96 -13.55 18.44
N ALA A 12 33.26 -14.33 17.60
CA ALA A 12 33.71 -14.57 16.22
C ALA A 12 32.56 -14.80 15.23
N VAL A 13 31.33 -14.35 15.52
CA VAL A 13 30.19 -14.48 14.57
C VAL A 13 29.38 -13.18 14.49
N PHE A 14 30.05 -12.02 14.49
CA PHE A 14 29.38 -10.74 14.22
C PHE A 14 29.93 -9.96 13.02
N PHE A 15 30.96 -10.47 12.33
CA PHE A 15 31.55 -9.79 11.17
C PHE A 15 31.14 -10.37 9.80
N TYR A 16 30.27 -11.38 9.75
CA TYR A 16 29.79 -12.00 8.51
C TYR A 16 28.27 -12.00 8.36
N LEU A 17 27.55 -11.15 9.11
CA LEU A 17 26.24 -10.76 8.61
C LEU A 17 26.53 -9.77 7.49
N PRO A 18 26.19 -10.06 6.21
CA PRO A 18 26.11 -8.99 5.25
C PRO A 18 25.17 -7.98 5.90
N PHE A 19 25.67 -6.78 6.17
CA PHE A 19 24.77 -5.64 6.25
C PHE A 19 24.01 -5.72 4.93
N ALA A 20 22.77 -6.17 4.98
CA ALA A 20 21.85 -6.01 3.88
C ALA A 20 21.73 -4.49 3.74
N SER A 21 22.66 -3.92 2.98
CA SER A 21 22.49 -2.64 2.33
C SER A 21 21.19 -2.83 1.58
N ALA A 22 20.11 -2.25 2.09
CA ALA A 22 18.97 -2.00 1.24
C ALA A 22 19.51 -1.02 0.20
N ASP A 23 20.02 -1.54 -0.93
CA ASP A 23 20.69 -0.76 -1.98
C ASP A 23 19.81 0.37 -2.53
N ARG A 24 18.51 0.36 -2.19
CA ARG A 24 17.52 1.36 -2.58
C ARG A 24 16.59 1.69 -1.40
N PRO A 25 16.16 2.97 -1.22
CA PRO A 25 15.29 3.32 -0.12
C PRO A 25 13.93 2.61 -0.20
N ASN A 26 13.41 2.23 0.96
CA ASN A 26 12.10 1.57 1.12
C ASN A 26 10.95 2.44 0.58
N LEU A 27 9.82 1.79 0.31
CA LEU A 27 8.55 2.43 -0.03
C LEU A 27 7.71 2.61 1.24
N GLY A 28 6.88 3.65 1.28
CA GLY A 28 6.00 3.93 2.42
C GLY A 28 4.53 3.84 2.03
N LEU A 29 3.73 3.13 2.81
CA LEU A 29 2.29 3.01 2.65
C LEU A 29 1.58 3.37 3.97
N PHE A 30 0.94 4.53 4.00
CA PHE A 30 0.10 4.97 5.10
C PHE A 30 -1.33 4.52 4.82
N LEU A 31 -1.83 3.58 5.63
CA LEU A 31 -3.19 3.07 5.55
C LEU A 31 -4.06 3.83 6.55
N ILE A 32 -4.86 4.75 6.03
CA ILE A 32 -5.80 5.55 6.80
C ILE A 32 -7.10 4.77 6.91
N MET A 33 -7.31 4.14 8.06
CA MET A 33 -8.43 3.25 8.30
C MET A 33 -9.62 4.05 8.77
N HIS A 34 -10.69 4.07 7.99
CA HIS A 34 -11.89 4.81 8.39
C HIS A 34 -12.51 4.19 9.64
N ASP A 35 -13.01 5.02 10.57
CA ASP A 35 -13.57 4.61 11.87
C ASP A 35 -14.78 3.65 11.77
N GLN A 36 -15.35 3.46 10.58
CA GLN A 36 -16.45 2.52 10.34
C GLN A 36 -15.97 1.08 10.15
N LEU A 37 -14.65 0.86 10.00
CA LEU A 37 -14.09 -0.47 9.81
C LEU A 37 -14.47 -1.37 10.99
N THR A 38 -15.00 -2.54 10.66
CA THR A 38 -15.34 -3.53 11.69
C THR A 38 -14.06 -4.18 12.22
N PRO A 39 -14.03 -4.65 13.48
CA PRO A 39 -12.87 -5.36 14.02
C PRO A 39 -12.43 -6.56 13.17
N GLN A 40 -13.38 -7.22 12.49
CA GLN A 40 -13.09 -8.31 11.56
C GLN A 40 -12.36 -7.81 10.31
N GLU A 41 -12.86 -6.76 9.64
CA GLU A 41 -12.19 -6.17 8.47
C GLU A 41 -10.76 -5.71 8.80
N GLU A 42 -10.53 -5.17 10.00
CA GLU A 42 -9.20 -4.80 10.44
C GLU A 42 -8.27 -5.99 10.69
N ALA A 43 -8.80 -7.07 11.27
CA ALA A 43 -8.06 -8.29 11.54
C ALA A 43 -7.68 -9.02 10.25
N GLU A 44 -8.58 -9.04 9.26
CA GLU A 44 -8.39 -9.67 7.96
C GLU A 44 -7.55 -8.83 7.00
N LEU A 45 -7.26 -7.56 7.32
CA LEU A 45 -6.53 -6.65 6.42
C LEU A 45 -5.18 -7.20 5.96
N GLY A 46 -4.46 -7.92 6.84
CA GLY A 46 -3.21 -8.58 6.52
C GLY A 46 -3.39 -9.65 5.45
N ASP A 47 -4.00 -10.77 5.84
CA ASP A 47 -4.08 -11.97 5.01
C ASP A 47 -5.01 -11.80 3.81
N GLY A 48 -6.12 -11.07 3.98
CA GLY A 48 -7.13 -10.91 2.94
C GLY A 48 -6.76 -9.90 1.85
N TYR A 49 -5.92 -8.90 2.15
CA TYR A 49 -5.74 -7.75 1.26
C TYR A 49 -4.28 -7.33 1.05
N LEU A 50 -3.47 -7.29 2.12
CA LEU A 50 -2.15 -6.67 2.07
C LEU A 50 -1.01 -7.63 1.78
N ASN A 51 -0.98 -8.81 2.39
CA ASN A 51 0.22 -9.66 2.41
C ASN A 51 0.64 -10.08 0.99
N HIS A 52 -0.32 -10.47 0.15
CA HIS A 52 -0.05 -10.80 -1.26
C HIS A 52 0.47 -9.60 -2.05
N LEU A 53 -0.14 -8.42 -1.87
CA LEU A 53 0.31 -7.19 -2.51
C LEU A 53 1.73 -6.80 -2.08
N LEU A 54 2.04 -6.87 -0.79
CA LEU A 54 3.35 -6.50 -0.27
C LEU A 54 4.44 -7.44 -0.79
N ALA A 55 4.16 -8.74 -0.87
CA ALA A 55 5.05 -9.72 -1.46
C ALA A 55 5.32 -9.41 -2.95
N GLN A 56 4.26 -9.10 -3.72
CA GLN A 56 4.39 -8.67 -5.11
C GLN A 56 5.24 -7.40 -5.25
N MET A 57 4.97 -6.38 -4.43
CA MET A 57 5.71 -5.12 -4.49
C MET A 57 7.19 -5.34 -4.17
N GLU A 58 7.52 -6.16 -3.17
CA GLU A 58 8.90 -6.49 -2.83
C GLU A 58 9.59 -7.28 -3.95
N GLU A 59 8.90 -8.27 -4.55
CA GLU A 59 9.40 -9.05 -5.67
C GLU A 59 9.68 -8.18 -6.91
N ILE A 60 8.75 -7.29 -7.26
CA ILE A 60 8.85 -6.44 -8.46
C ILE A 60 9.95 -5.40 -8.32
N THR A 61 10.04 -4.77 -7.14
CA THR A 61 10.84 -3.55 -6.93
C THR A 61 12.17 -3.82 -6.24
N GLY A 62 12.34 -4.99 -5.61
CA GLY A 62 13.46 -5.29 -4.71
C GLY A 62 13.48 -4.40 -3.46
N ARG A 63 12.37 -3.73 -3.12
CA ARG A 63 12.28 -2.79 -2.00
C ARG A 63 11.20 -3.24 -1.03
N ARG A 64 11.53 -3.20 0.26
CA ARG A 64 10.52 -3.37 1.32
C ARG A 64 9.54 -2.21 1.28
N THR A 65 8.26 -2.52 1.43
CA THR A 65 7.20 -1.53 1.66
C THR A 65 6.86 -1.49 3.14
N THR A 66 7.14 -0.36 3.80
CA THR A 66 6.77 -0.14 5.20
C THR A 66 5.31 0.33 5.27
N VAL A 67 4.49 -0.41 6.01
CA VAL A 67 3.08 -0.12 6.21
C VAL A 67 2.87 0.55 7.56
N ILE A 68 2.23 1.72 7.57
CA ILE A 68 1.83 2.44 8.77
C ILE A 68 0.31 2.50 8.81
N ARG A 69 -0.30 1.90 9.83
CA ARG A 69 -1.76 1.94 10.03
C ARG A 69 -2.12 3.16 10.87
N VAL A 70 -3.04 3.97 10.37
CA VAL A 70 -3.53 5.19 11.03
C VAL A 70 -5.01 4.98 11.37
N LYS A 71 -5.36 5.16 12.65
CA LYS A 71 -6.69 4.95 13.23
C LYS A 71 -7.02 6.07 14.20
N ASP A 72 -8.32 6.31 14.41
CA ASP A 72 -8.83 7.18 15.47
C ASP A 72 -8.25 8.62 15.42
N VAL A 73 -8.15 9.19 14.22
CA VAL A 73 -7.67 10.56 13.98
C VAL A 73 -8.81 11.43 13.46
N PRO A 74 -9.39 12.31 14.30
CA PRO A 74 -10.47 13.20 13.91
C PRO A 74 -10.11 14.07 12.69
N GLY A 75 -11.03 14.17 11.74
CA GLY A 75 -10.86 14.86 10.45
C GLY A 75 -10.07 14.08 9.40
N LEU A 76 -9.49 12.91 9.75
CA LEU A 76 -8.73 12.07 8.82
C LEU A 76 -9.35 10.67 8.67
N THR A 77 -9.78 10.04 9.76
CA THR A 77 -10.35 8.68 9.74
C THR A 77 -11.89 8.67 9.83
N ASP A 78 -12.53 9.81 10.06
CA ASP A 78 -14.00 10.01 10.10
C ASP A 78 -14.53 10.81 8.90
N PHE A 79 -13.74 10.92 7.82
CA PHE A 79 -14.04 11.76 6.67
C PHE A 79 -15.28 11.30 5.88
N ALA A 80 -16.10 12.27 5.46
CA ALA A 80 -17.22 12.00 4.56
C ALA A 80 -16.71 11.67 3.15
N TYR A 81 -16.90 10.43 2.72
CA TYR A 81 -16.31 9.92 1.48
C TYR A 81 -17.33 9.45 0.43
N ARG A 82 -18.61 9.34 0.78
CA ARG A 82 -19.64 8.85 -0.13
C ARG A 82 -20.21 10.02 -0.93
N GLY A 83 -20.34 9.83 -2.24
CA GLY A 83 -20.87 10.83 -3.15
C GLY A 83 -20.31 10.71 -4.56
N ASP A 84 -20.62 11.69 -5.40
CA ASP A 84 -20.26 11.70 -6.83
C ASP A 84 -19.12 12.67 -7.19
N ASP A 85 -18.75 13.59 -6.28
CA ASP A 85 -17.64 14.54 -6.47
C ASP A 85 -16.28 13.89 -6.14
N MET A 86 -15.79 13.10 -7.09
CA MET A 86 -14.53 12.35 -6.95
C MET A 86 -13.30 13.26 -7.00
N ASP A 87 -13.35 14.33 -7.79
CA ASP A 87 -12.24 15.30 -7.90
C ASP A 87 -12.09 16.10 -6.60
N GLY A 88 -13.21 16.60 -6.06
CA GLY A 88 -13.23 17.27 -4.77
C GLY A 88 -12.82 16.34 -3.63
N LEU A 89 -13.23 15.07 -3.66
CA LEU A 89 -12.79 14.07 -2.68
C LEU A 89 -11.27 13.82 -2.78
N SER A 90 -10.73 13.65 -3.98
CA SER A 90 -9.29 13.45 -4.21
C SER A 90 -8.44 14.57 -3.59
N LEU A 91 -8.83 15.82 -3.84
CA LEU A 91 -8.15 16.98 -3.28
C LEU A 91 -8.27 17.04 -1.75
N LYS A 92 -9.45 16.74 -1.20
CA LYS A 92 -9.66 16.69 0.26
C LYS A 92 -8.77 15.65 0.93
N LEU A 93 -8.69 14.43 0.38
CA LEU A 93 -7.86 13.36 0.91
C LEU A 93 -6.37 13.71 0.86
N PHE A 94 -5.92 14.34 -0.22
CA PHE A 94 -4.55 14.84 -0.36
C PHE A 94 -4.21 15.88 0.70
N LEU A 95 -5.06 16.90 0.87
CA LEU A 95 -4.84 17.96 1.85
C LEU A 95 -4.86 17.42 3.28
N ALA A 96 -5.81 16.53 3.62
CA ALA A 96 -5.86 15.88 4.91
C ALA A 96 -4.59 15.05 5.20
N SER A 97 -4.13 14.28 4.21
CA SER A 97 -2.90 13.49 4.31
C SER A 97 -1.66 14.37 4.52
N ARG A 98 -1.57 15.50 3.80
CA ARG A 98 -0.47 16.46 3.99
C ARG A 98 -0.49 17.11 5.36
N ASN A 99 -1.65 17.55 5.83
CA ASN A 99 -1.79 18.19 7.14
C ASN A 99 -1.41 17.21 8.26
N TYR A 100 -1.89 15.96 8.17
CA TYR A 100 -1.51 14.91 9.10
C TYR A 100 0.01 14.63 9.07
N ALA A 101 0.59 14.54 7.88
CA ALA A 101 2.03 14.32 7.74
C ALA A 101 2.84 15.46 8.39
N ASP A 102 2.44 16.71 8.16
CA ASP A 102 3.09 17.88 8.72
C ASP A 102 2.96 17.92 10.25
N GLU A 103 1.77 17.67 10.79
CA GLU A 103 1.52 17.65 12.24
C GLU A 103 2.35 16.57 12.96
N LYS A 104 2.49 15.40 12.33
CA LYS A 104 3.20 14.25 12.92
C LYS A 104 4.69 14.18 12.53
N ASN A 105 5.20 15.15 11.77
CA ASN A 105 6.56 15.12 11.20
C ASN A 105 6.84 13.84 10.40
N LEU A 106 5.88 13.39 9.60
CA LEU A 106 5.96 12.23 8.72
C LEU A 106 6.22 12.66 7.26
N PRO A 107 6.72 11.75 6.40
CA PRO A 107 6.87 12.03 4.97
C PRO A 107 5.53 12.36 4.30
N ARG A 108 5.45 13.50 3.61
CA ARG A 108 4.26 13.89 2.82
C ARG A 108 3.96 12.89 1.69
N PRO A 109 2.70 12.84 1.21
CA PRO A 109 2.34 12.11 -0.01
C PRO A 109 3.28 12.46 -1.17
N SER A 110 3.90 11.45 -1.75
CA SER A 110 4.96 11.59 -2.75
C SER A 110 5.08 10.32 -3.60
N ALA A 111 5.94 10.35 -4.62
CA ALA A 111 6.20 9.15 -5.43
C ALA A 111 6.63 7.94 -4.58
N ARG A 112 7.31 8.18 -3.45
CA ARG A 112 7.79 7.15 -2.50
C ARG A 112 6.77 6.80 -1.41
N HIS A 113 5.97 7.76 -0.95
CA HIS A 113 5.09 7.62 0.21
C HIS A 113 3.63 7.79 -0.21
N LYS A 114 2.86 6.71 -0.16
CA LYS A 114 1.46 6.66 -0.58
C LYS A 114 0.54 6.73 0.63
N TYR A 115 -0.56 7.47 0.50
CA TYR A 115 -1.60 7.57 1.52
C TYR A 115 -2.88 6.96 0.98
N VAL A 116 -3.32 5.86 1.58
CA VAL A 116 -4.43 5.05 1.08
C VAL A 116 -5.50 4.94 2.15
N PHE A 117 -6.67 5.48 1.83
CA PHE A 117 -7.83 5.49 2.71
C PHE A 117 -8.64 4.21 2.55
N LEU A 118 -8.95 3.54 3.65
CA LEU A 118 -9.68 2.26 3.65
C LEU A 118 -11.09 2.46 4.18
N THR A 119 -12.08 1.89 3.50
CA THR A 119 -13.50 2.00 3.88
C THR A 119 -14.20 0.65 3.86
N SER A 120 -15.13 0.40 4.79
CA SER A 120 -15.96 -0.82 4.76
C SER A 120 -16.94 -0.82 3.60
N ASN A 121 -17.41 0.36 3.19
CA ASN A 121 -18.42 0.50 2.15
C ASN A 121 -17.89 1.20 0.91
N LYS A 122 -18.50 0.88 -0.24
CA LYS A 122 -18.23 1.51 -1.54
C LYS A 122 -18.37 3.03 -1.47
N ILE A 123 -17.56 3.73 -2.26
CA ILE A 123 -17.58 5.19 -2.40
C ILE A 123 -18.94 5.64 -2.97
N ARG A 124 -19.39 4.95 -4.02
CA ARG A 124 -20.74 5.07 -4.62
C ARG A 124 -21.17 3.72 -5.21
N PRO A 125 -22.42 3.53 -5.70
CA PRO A 125 -22.97 2.20 -6.00
C PRO A 125 -22.08 1.27 -6.83
N THR A 126 -21.41 1.81 -7.85
CA THR A 126 -20.55 1.06 -8.78
C THR A 126 -19.05 1.27 -8.56
N THR A 127 -18.63 2.10 -7.59
CA THR A 127 -17.21 2.45 -7.41
C THR A 127 -16.68 1.94 -6.09
N HIS A 128 -15.77 0.96 -6.17
CA HIS A 128 -15.12 0.35 -5.01
C HIS A 128 -13.89 1.12 -4.55
N GLY A 129 -13.20 1.82 -5.45
CA GLY A 129 -12.01 2.61 -5.15
C GLY A 129 -11.71 3.61 -6.25
N PHE A 130 -10.73 4.47 -6.00
CA PHE A 130 -10.03 5.21 -7.04
C PHE A 130 -8.64 5.66 -6.54
N ALA A 131 -7.75 5.92 -7.48
CA ALA A 131 -6.41 6.42 -7.23
C ALA A 131 -6.15 7.77 -7.90
N ALA A 132 -5.84 8.78 -7.10
CA ALA A 132 -5.42 10.10 -7.58
C ALA A 132 -3.89 10.13 -7.73
N LYS A 133 -3.37 9.62 -8.85
CA LYS A 133 -1.94 9.45 -9.12
C LYS A 133 -1.10 10.72 -8.88
N HIS A 134 -1.60 11.88 -9.33
CA HIS A 134 -0.92 13.17 -9.15
C HIS A 134 -0.78 13.59 -7.68
N TYR A 135 -1.68 13.12 -6.81
CA TYR A 135 -1.66 13.41 -5.38
C TYR A 135 -1.01 12.31 -4.54
N ASN A 136 -0.67 11.15 -5.13
CA ASN A 136 -0.17 9.98 -4.42
C ASN A 136 -1.10 9.49 -3.31
N VAL A 137 -2.40 9.67 -3.51
CA VAL A 137 -3.45 9.22 -2.59
C VAL A 137 -4.46 8.34 -3.31
N ALA A 138 -5.00 7.37 -2.60
CA ALA A 138 -6.08 6.53 -3.09
C ALA A 138 -7.12 6.28 -1.99
N ILE A 139 -8.29 5.82 -2.38
CA ILE A 139 -9.31 5.28 -1.48
C ILE A 139 -9.75 3.92 -2.01
N ALA A 140 -9.86 2.94 -1.12
CA ALA A 140 -10.24 1.58 -1.47
C ALA A 140 -11.25 1.03 -0.45
N SER A 141 -12.36 0.51 -0.97
CA SER A 141 -13.32 -0.22 -0.17
C SER A 141 -12.91 -1.68 -0.01
N LEU A 142 -13.02 -2.19 1.21
CA LEU A 142 -12.82 -3.60 1.53
C LEU A 142 -13.99 -4.50 1.08
N LYS A 143 -15.01 -3.98 0.37
CA LYS A 143 -16.09 -4.83 -0.20
C LYS A 143 -15.62 -5.79 -1.29
N ASN A 144 -14.44 -5.59 -1.86
CA ASN A 144 -13.84 -6.51 -2.82
C ASN A 144 -12.34 -6.62 -2.52
N TYR A 145 -11.87 -7.85 -2.31
CA TYR A 145 -10.50 -8.20 -1.94
C TYR A 145 -9.43 -7.63 -2.88
N ASN A 146 -9.74 -7.49 -4.18
CA ASN A 146 -8.76 -6.97 -5.14
C ASN A 146 -8.68 -5.44 -5.19
N THR A 147 -9.69 -4.70 -4.67
CA THR A 147 -9.75 -3.24 -4.78
C THR A 147 -8.50 -2.57 -4.21
N LEU A 148 -8.05 -2.98 -3.02
CA LEU A 148 -6.90 -2.34 -2.38
C LEU A 148 -5.62 -2.47 -3.21
N ALA A 149 -5.34 -3.67 -3.72
CA ALA A 149 -4.19 -3.93 -4.57
C ALA A 149 -4.28 -3.19 -5.90
N HIS A 150 -5.48 -3.12 -6.49
CA HIS A 150 -5.75 -2.39 -7.72
C HIS A 150 -5.44 -0.89 -7.58
N GLU A 151 -5.99 -0.23 -6.56
CA GLU A 151 -5.78 1.21 -6.37
C GLU A 151 -4.32 1.54 -6.01
N ILE A 152 -3.67 0.69 -5.21
CA ILE A 152 -2.23 0.86 -4.93
C ILE A 152 -1.41 0.68 -6.20
N GLY A 153 -1.75 -0.28 -7.06
CA GLY A 153 -1.10 -0.48 -8.35
C GLY A 153 -1.10 0.79 -9.20
N HIS A 154 -2.25 1.46 -9.31
CA HIS A 154 -2.34 2.75 -10.00
C HIS A 154 -1.38 3.81 -9.44
N LEU A 155 -1.21 3.89 -8.11
CA LEU A 155 -0.30 4.84 -7.48
C LEU A 155 1.19 4.57 -7.79
N PHE A 156 1.52 3.35 -8.23
CA PHE A 156 2.84 2.93 -8.67
C PHE A 156 2.95 2.77 -10.18
N GLY A 157 2.01 3.34 -10.95
CA GLY A 157 2.11 3.41 -12.41
C GLY A 157 1.54 2.21 -13.17
N ALA A 158 0.93 1.24 -12.47
CA ALA A 158 0.19 0.17 -13.12
C ALA A 158 -1.07 0.70 -13.81
N THR A 159 -1.47 0.06 -14.90
CA THR A 159 -2.61 0.49 -15.73
C THR A 159 -3.50 -0.68 -16.14
N HIS A 160 -4.74 -0.36 -16.52
CA HIS A 160 -5.71 -1.36 -17.00
C HIS A 160 -5.27 -1.95 -18.34
N GLU A 161 -4.70 -1.15 -19.23
CA GLU A 161 -4.28 -1.56 -20.58
C GLU A 161 -3.17 -2.63 -20.54
N ALA A 162 -2.38 -2.65 -19.48
CA ALA A 162 -1.35 -3.65 -19.26
C ALA A 162 -1.86 -4.92 -18.55
N ALA A 163 -3.13 -4.98 -18.15
CA ALA A 163 -3.71 -6.14 -17.48
C ALA A 163 -3.91 -7.32 -18.44
N THR A 164 -3.79 -8.53 -17.92
CA THR A 164 -4.15 -9.78 -18.62
C THR A 164 -5.32 -10.47 -17.92
N GLY A 165 -6.15 -11.16 -18.71
CA GLY A 165 -7.37 -11.85 -18.26
C GLY A 165 -7.31 -13.38 -18.38
N PHE A 166 -6.23 -13.94 -18.94
CA PHE A 166 -6.04 -15.38 -19.10
C PHE A 166 -4.70 -15.81 -18.47
N PRO A 167 -4.66 -16.91 -17.71
CA PRO A 167 -5.77 -17.82 -17.37
C PRO A 167 -6.72 -17.27 -16.29
N CYS A 168 -6.38 -16.15 -15.65
CA CYS A 168 -7.17 -15.46 -14.64
C CYS A 168 -7.05 -13.94 -14.82
N GLN A 169 -7.89 -13.15 -14.15
CA GLN A 169 -7.81 -11.68 -14.18
C GLN A 169 -6.72 -11.18 -13.23
N THR A 170 -5.70 -10.55 -13.79
CA THR A 170 -4.62 -9.89 -13.04
C THR A 170 -5.12 -8.65 -12.30
N THR A 171 -4.39 -8.21 -11.27
CA THR A 171 -4.82 -7.18 -10.31
C THR A 171 -5.37 -5.91 -10.94
N MET A 172 -4.85 -5.48 -12.10
CA MET A 172 -5.28 -4.27 -12.79
C MET A 172 -6.44 -4.46 -13.77
N TRP A 173 -7.11 -5.61 -13.79
CA TRP A 173 -8.29 -5.80 -14.62
C TRP A 173 -9.41 -4.83 -14.20
N GLU A 174 -10.08 -4.17 -15.14
CA GLU A 174 -11.06 -3.11 -14.82
C GLU A 174 -12.37 -3.67 -14.25
N ASP A 175 -12.90 -4.72 -14.90
CA ASP A 175 -14.21 -5.30 -14.58
C ASP A 175 -14.10 -6.57 -13.73
N PHE A 176 -13.87 -6.41 -12.43
CA PHE A 176 -13.99 -7.52 -11.49
C PHE A 176 -15.45 -7.81 -11.16
N SER A 177 -16.01 -8.82 -11.82
CA SER A 177 -17.22 -9.50 -11.33
C SER A 177 -16.83 -10.66 -10.40
N THR A 178 -17.71 -11.03 -9.47
CA THR A 178 -17.49 -12.17 -8.55
C THR A 178 -17.44 -13.53 -9.25
N SER A 179 -17.68 -13.59 -10.56
CA SER A 179 -17.76 -14.82 -11.36
C SER A 179 -16.47 -15.18 -12.09
N ILE A 180 -15.43 -14.35 -12.00
CA ILE A 180 -14.15 -14.56 -12.71
C ILE A 180 -13.04 -14.80 -11.69
N ILE A 181 -12.14 -15.73 -11.99
CA ILE A 181 -11.04 -16.12 -11.10
C ILE A 181 -10.02 -14.97 -11.04
N PRO A 182 -9.82 -14.31 -9.88
CA PRO A 182 -8.76 -13.33 -9.72
C PRO A 182 -7.42 -14.02 -9.50
N CYS A 183 -6.39 -13.51 -10.17
CA CYS A 183 -5.02 -13.99 -10.03
C CYS A 183 -4.32 -13.51 -8.75
N TYR A 184 -4.74 -12.35 -8.22
CA TYR A 184 -4.07 -11.62 -7.15
C TYR A 184 -2.57 -11.32 -7.40
N TYR A 185 -2.21 -11.17 -8.68
CA TYR A 185 -0.89 -10.69 -9.11
C TYR A 185 -0.99 -9.68 -10.24
N PHE A 186 0.01 -8.82 -10.36
CA PHE A 186 0.20 -7.93 -11.51
C PHE A 186 0.71 -8.72 -12.72
N SER A 187 0.17 -8.45 -13.91
CA SER A 187 0.72 -8.96 -15.18
C SER A 187 2.19 -8.53 -15.35
N GLU A 188 2.99 -9.27 -16.14
CA GLU A 188 4.40 -8.89 -16.39
C GLU A 188 4.55 -7.47 -16.93
N ALA A 189 3.67 -7.03 -17.84
CA ALA A 189 3.67 -5.65 -18.32
C ALA A 189 3.44 -4.62 -17.20
N ASN A 190 2.54 -4.90 -16.25
CA ASN A 190 2.35 -4.04 -15.08
C ASN A 190 3.52 -4.11 -14.08
N ARG A 191 4.15 -5.28 -13.93
CA ARG A 191 5.36 -5.44 -13.11
C ARG A 191 6.48 -4.56 -13.65
N ASP A 192 6.65 -4.50 -14.96
CA ASP A 192 7.62 -3.61 -15.61
C ASP A 192 7.29 -2.13 -15.40
N LEU A 193 6.02 -1.74 -15.53
CA LEU A 193 5.58 -0.36 -15.26
C LEU A 193 5.83 0.05 -13.81
N ILE A 194 5.51 -0.80 -12.84
CA ILE A 194 5.76 -0.58 -11.42
C ILE A 194 7.26 -0.45 -11.13
N ARG A 195 8.07 -1.35 -11.69
CA ARG A 195 9.54 -1.31 -11.54
C ARG A 195 10.10 -0.01 -12.09
N ASN A 196 9.70 0.37 -13.30
CA ASN A 196 10.12 1.60 -13.95
C ASN A 196 9.68 2.84 -13.15
N TYR A 197 8.46 2.86 -12.62
CA TYR A 197 7.99 3.95 -11.77
C TYR A 197 8.90 4.11 -10.54
N VAL A 198 9.19 3.01 -9.85
CA VAL A 198 9.94 3.01 -8.59
C VAL A 198 11.43 3.31 -8.79
N ASP A 199 12.03 2.83 -9.87
CA ASP A 199 13.44 3.08 -10.18
C ASP A 199 13.72 4.53 -10.61
N ASN A 200 12.69 5.24 -11.08
CA ASN A 200 12.77 6.68 -11.36
C ASN A 200 12.50 7.57 -10.14
N ILE A 201 12.25 7.01 -8.95
CA ILE A 201 12.11 7.79 -7.72
C ILE A 201 13.51 8.18 -7.20
N PRO A 202 13.84 9.48 -7.07
CA PRO A 202 15.13 9.92 -6.54
C PRO A 202 15.46 9.32 -5.18
N SER A 203 16.73 8.96 -4.97
CA SER A 203 17.21 8.35 -3.72
C SER A 203 17.15 9.30 -2.52
N ILE A 204 17.11 10.62 -2.78
CA ILE A 204 17.08 11.70 -1.80
C ILE A 204 16.03 12.72 -2.28
N ASN A 205 15.17 13.18 -1.36
CA ASN A 205 14.26 14.31 -1.59
C ASN A 205 14.90 15.59 -1.07
#